data_AF-A0A3P7J8K1-F1
#
_entry.id   AF-A0A3P7J8K1-F1
#
_cell.length_a   1.000
_cell.length_b   1.000
_cell.length_c   1.000
_cell.angle_alpha   90.00
_cell.angle_beta   90.00
_cell.angle_gamma   90.00
#
_symmetry.space_group_name_H-M   'P 1'
#
loop_
_entity.id
_entity.type
_entity.pdbx_description
1 polymer ?
#
loop_
_entity_poly.entity_id
_entity_poly.type
_entity_poly.pdbx_seq_one_letter_code
_entity_poly.pdbx_strand_id
1 'polypeptide(L)'
;MNYLVLILSHFYAQNNSLLNDRFNPYDRAPFRVLKEGEDSIGYARAALTYYQSYTEFSSICHAGENSTTISLRPGTVIFLDNHRVLHSRTSFKVCFK
;
A
#
# COMPACT_ATOMS: atom_id res chain seq x y z
N MET A 1 -19.93 -8.37 -9.09
CA MET A 1 -18.70 -9.17 -9.31
C MET A 1 -17.61 -8.62 -8.42
N ASN A 2 -16.85 -9.48 -7.75
CA ASN A 2 -15.76 -9.07 -6.88
C ASN A 2 -14.49 -8.98 -7.73
N TYR A 3 -13.87 -7.82 -7.72
CA TYR A 3 -12.59 -7.63 -8.35
C TYR A 3 -11.51 -7.60 -7.28
N LEU A 4 -10.45 -8.39 -7.48
CA LEU A 4 -9.19 -8.20 -6.77
C LEU A 4 -8.33 -7.27 -7.61
N VAL A 5 -7.89 -6.17 -7.00
CA VAL A 5 -6.93 -5.25 -7.57
C VAL A 5 -5.55 -5.70 -7.09
N LEU A 6 -4.73 -6.17 -8.02
CA LEU A 6 -3.34 -6.50 -7.82
C LEU A 6 -2.52 -5.28 -8.22
N ILE A 7 -1.76 -4.74 -7.28
CA ILE A 7 -0.85 -3.65 -7.52
C ILE A 7 0.55 -4.26 -7.53
N LEU A 8 1.17 -4.25 -8.69
CA LEU A 8 2.54 -4.70 -8.85
C LEU A 8 3.45 -3.53 -8.48
N SER A 9 4.11 -3.59 -7.31
CA SER A 9 5.18 -2.66 -7.02
C SER A 9 6.40 -3.03 -7.90
N HIS A 10 6.45 -2.49 -9.12
CA HIS A 10 7.66 -2.53 -9.95
C HIS A 10 8.62 -1.44 -9.49
N PHE A 11 9.18 -1.59 -8.28
CA PHE A 11 10.31 -0.79 -7.86
C PHE A 11 11.60 -1.40 -8.44
N TYR A 12 12.08 -0.82 -9.53
CA TYR A 12 13.43 -1.09 -10.04
C TYR A 12 14.44 -0.37 -9.14
N ALA A 13 14.95 -1.05 -8.12
CA ALA A 13 16.12 -0.55 -7.38
C ALA A 13 17.38 -0.91 -8.18
N GLN A 14 17.96 0.09 -8.85
CA GLN A 14 19.16 -0.15 -9.66
C GLN A 14 20.41 -0.51 -8.84
N ASN A 15 20.45 -0.39 -7.50
CA ASN A 15 21.64 -0.74 -6.71
C ASN A 15 21.42 -1.08 -5.20
N ASN A 16 20.22 -1.50 -4.78
CA ASN A 16 20.06 -2.00 -3.41
C ASN A 16 18.85 -2.92 -3.29
N SER A 17 19.05 -4.14 -2.81
CA SER A 17 18.03 -5.18 -2.71
C SER A 17 16.85 -4.73 -1.83
N LEU A 18 15.75 -4.30 -2.45
CA LEU A 18 14.48 -4.07 -1.76
C LEU A 18 13.93 -5.44 -1.34
N LEU A 19 14.10 -5.77 -0.06
CA LEU A 19 13.83 -7.11 0.47
C LEU A 19 12.39 -7.31 0.94
N ASN A 20 11.60 -6.24 1.18
CA ASN A 20 10.25 -6.36 1.73
C ASN A 20 9.43 -5.07 1.61
N ASP A 21 8.29 -5.10 0.90
CA ASP A 21 7.30 -4.03 0.96
C ASP A 21 6.24 -4.33 2.04
N ARG A 22 6.28 -3.60 3.15
CA ARG A 22 5.26 -3.67 4.21
C ARG A 22 4.33 -2.47 4.16
N PHE A 23 3.35 -2.53 3.26
CA PHE A 23 2.34 -1.49 3.12
C PHE A 23 0.94 -2.05 3.38
N ASN A 24 0.46 -1.84 4.61
CA ASN A 24 -0.94 -2.08 4.99
C ASN A 24 -1.45 -0.88 5.80
N PRO A 25 -2.31 -0.02 5.22
CA PRO A 25 -2.88 1.12 5.93
C PRO A 25 -3.68 0.74 7.17
N TYR A 26 -4.30 -0.44 7.19
CA TYR A 26 -5.19 -0.87 8.28
C TYR A 26 -4.44 -1.33 9.54
N ASP A 27 -3.28 -1.96 9.37
CA ASP A 27 -2.47 -2.50 10.48
C ASP A 27 -1.45 -1.49 11.01
N ARG A 28 -1.58 -0.22 10.61
CA ARG A 28 -0.63 0.81 10.99
C ARG A 28 -0.86 1.27 12.42
N ALA A 29 0.03 0.88 13.34
CA ALA A 29 0.07 1.43 14.68
C ALA A 29 0.29 2.96 14.65
N PRO A 30 -0.18 3.71 15.66
CA PRO A 30 0.06 5.14 15.77
C PRO A 30 1.55 5.46 15.59
N PHE A 31 1.87 6.40 14.70
CA PHE A 31 3.25 6.71 14.35
C PHE A 31 3.95 7.45 15.51
N ARG A 32 4.66 6.71 16.37
CA ARG A 32 5.34 7.21 17.58
C ARG A 32 6.68 7.91 17.31
N VAL A 33 6.74 8.74 16.27
CA VAL A 33 7.97 9.48 15.91
C VAL A 33 8.00 10.88 16.52
N LEU A 34 6.85 11.42 16.92
CA LEU A 34 6.78 12.70 17.61
C LEU A 34 7.27 12.52 19.05
N LYS A 35 8.31 13.28 19.42
CA LYS A 35 8.82 13.39 20.78
C LYS A 35 8.88 14.86 21.18
N GLU A 36 8.57 15.13 22.44
CA GLU A 36 8.71 16.46 23.05
C GLU A 36 10.17 16.68 23.47
N GLY A 37 10.61 17.95 23.49
CA GLY A 37 11.98 18.34 23.85
C GLY A 37 12.65 19.25 22.81
N GLU A 38 13.96 19.51 23.00
CA GLU A 38 14.75 20.39 22.11
C GLU A 38 14.70 19.97 20.63
N ASP A 39 14.63 18.66 20.36
CA ASP A 39 14.60 18.10 19.00
C ASP A 39 13.20 17.96 18.39
N SER A 40 12.16 18.47 19.07
CA SER A 40 10.75 18.33 18.64
C SER A 40 10.49 18.81 17.20
N ILE A 41 11.15 19.89 16.77
CA ILE A 41 11.07 20.41 15.39
C ILE A 41 11.63 19.39 14.38
N GLY A 42 12.73 18.72 14.70
CA GLY A 42 13.34 17.70 13.85
C GLY A 42 12.42 16.49 13.68
N TYR A 43 11.84 16.01 14.78
CA TYR A 43 10.86 14.91 14.77
C TYR A 43 9.60 15.26 13.98
N ALA A 44 9.08 16.49 14.12
CA ALA A 44 7.94 16.97 13.35
C ALA A 44 8.23 17.00 11.85
N ARG A 45 9.40 17.50 11.44
CA ARG A 45 9.83 17.50 10.02
C ARG A 45 9.93 16.08 9.47
N ALA A 46 10.57 15.17 10.19
CA ALA A 46 10.69 13.77 9.78
C ALA A 46 9.31 13.09 9.63
N ALA A 47 8.37 13.39 10.53
CA ALA A 47 7.00 12.90 10.41
C ALA A 47 6.30 13.45 9.16
N LEU A 48 6.44 14.75 8.87
CA LEU A 48 5.87 15.36 7.67
C LEU A 48 6.45 14.73 6.39
N THR A 49 7.77 14.60 6.30
CA THR A 49 8.44 13.94 5.17
C THR A 49 7.94 12.51 4.99
N TYR A 50 7.81 11.75 6.08
CA TYR A 50 7.26 10.40 6.02
C TYR A 50 5.85 10.39 5.40
N TYR A 51 4.93 11.24 5.88
CA TYR A 51 3.55 11.24 5.39
C TYR A 51 3.43 11.76 3.95
N GLN A 52 4.29 12.69 3.54
CA GLN A 52 4.39 13.13 2.15
C GLN A 52 4.80 11.95 1.24
N SER A 53 5.92 11.28 1.56
CA SER A 53 6.37 10.12 0.79
C SER A 53 5.37 8.96 0.82
N TYR A 54 4.69 8.74 1.94
CA TYR A 54 3.63 7.74 2.05
C TYR A 54 2.45 8.05 1.12
N THR A 55 2.07 9.32 1.02
CA THR A 55 0.98 9.77 0.14
C THR A 55 1.34 9.59 -1.33
N GLU A 56 2.56 9.96 -1.72
CA GLU A 56 3.08 9.76 -3.07
C GLU A 56 3.16 8.27 -3.44
N PHE A 57 3.68 7.43 -2.54
CA PHE A 57 3.69 5.99 -2.77
C PHE A 57 2.28 5.42 -2.92
N SER A 58 1.36 5.87 -2.06
CA SER A 58 -0.04 5.47 -2.13
C SER A 58 -0.68 5.89 -3.47
N SER A 59 -0.40 7.08 -3.99
CA SER A 59 -0.96 7.51 -5.27
C SER A 59 -0.43 6.66 -6.43
N ILE A 60 0.86 6.34 -6.44
CA ILE A 60 1.48 5.42 -7.43
C ILE A 60 0.80 4.05 -7.38
N CYS A 61 0.56 3.52 -6.18
CA CYS A 61 -0.09 2.21 -6.01
C CYS A 61 -1.52 2.17 -6.55
N HIS A 62 -2.26 3.29 -6.48
CA HIS A 62 -3.65 3.37 -6.93
C HIS A 62 -3.79 3.82 -8.39
N ALA A 63 -2.69 4.12 -9.07
CA ALA A 63 -2.71 4.48 -10.47
C ALA A 63 -3.11 3.26 -11.34
N GLY A 64 -4.03 3.47 -12.28
CA GLY A 64 -4.64 2.37 -13.05
C GLY A 64 -3.63 1.55 -13.83
N GLU A 65 -2.60 2.21 -14.36
CA GLU A 65 -1.47 1.64 -15.09
C GLU A 65 -0.56 0.74 -14.23
N ASN A 66 -0.55 0.92 -12.91
CA ASN A 66 0.22 0.11 -11.95
C ASN A 66 -0.62 -1.01 -11.32
N SER A 67 -1.86 -1.16 -11.79
CA SER A 67 -2.84 -2.07 -11.22
C SER A 67 -3.38 -3.05 -12.26
N THR A 68 -3.73 -4.23 -11.82
CA THR A 68 -4.42 -5.25 -12.61
C THR A 68 -5.65 -5.72 -11.84
N THR A 69 -6.75 -5.89 -12.55
CA THR A 69 -8.03 -6.24 -11.95
C THR A 69 -8.46 -7.63 -12.40
N ILE A 70 -8.67 -8.55 -11.46
CA ILE A 70 -9.13 -9.91 -11.75
C ILE A 70 -10.46 -10.22 -11.05
N SER A 71 -11.38 -10.86 -11.77
CA SER A 71 -12.63 -11.39 -11.20
C SER A 71 -12.46 -12.85 -10.84
N LEU A 72 -12.55 -13.17 -9.54
CA LEU A 72 -12.49 -14.56 -9.09
C LEU A 72 -13.86 -15.23 -9.23
N ARG A 73 -13.86 -16.46 -9.77
CA ARG A 73 -15.04 -17.33 -9.82
C ARG A 73 -14.99 -18.31 -8.65
N PRO A 74 -16.13 -18.86 -8.20
CA PRO A 74 -16.13 -19.93 -7.21
C PRO A 74 -15.18 -21.07 -7.64
N GLY A 75 -14.33 -21.51 -6.71
CA GLY A 75 -13.28 -22.52 -6.98
C GLY A 75 -11.98 -21.99 -7.58
N THR A 76 -11.88 -20.69 -7.90
CA THR A 76 -10.60 -20.07 -8.33
C THR A 76 -9.71 -19.79 -7.13
N VAL A 77 -8.44 -20.18 -7.22
CA VAL A 77 -7.38 -19.88 -6.24
C VAL A 77 -6.29 -19.06 -6.93
N ILE A 78 -5.75 -18.09 -6.20
CA ILE A 78 -4.60 -17.29 -6.64
C ILE A 78 -3.49 -17.38 -5.61
N PHE A 79 -2.25 -17.32 -6.09
CA PHE A 79 -1.05 -17.26 -5.26
C PHE A 79 -0.34 -15.96 -5.57
N LEU A 80 0.02 -15.23 -4.51
CA LEU A 80 0.68 -13.93 -4.60
C LEU A 80 1.91 -13.93 -3.71
N ASP A 81 2.98 -13.31 -4.18
CA ASP A 81 4.12 -12.99 -3.33
C ASP A 81 3.75 -11.80 -2.43
N ASN A 82 3.47 -12.06 -1.15
CA ASN A 82 3.03 -11.05 -0.19
C ASN A 82 4.15 -10.06 0.22
N HIS A 83 5.38 -10.27 -0.23
CA HIS A 83 6.48 -9.32 -0.02
C HIS A 83 6.63 -8.30 -1.14
N ARG A 84 5.90 -8.50 -2.25
CA ARG A 84 6.08 -7.73 -3.49
C ARG A 84 4.75 -7.32 -4.14
N VAL A 85 3.67 -8.05 -3.91
CA VAL A 85 2.38 -7.76 -4.53
C VAL A 85 1.42 -7.24 -3.48
N LEU A 86 1.08 -5.95 -3.62
CA LEU A 86 -0.02 -5.37 -2.86
C LEU A 86 -1.33 -5.82 -3.50
N HIS A 87 -2.33 -6.12 -2.67
CA HIS A 87 -3.61 -6.61 -3.13
C HIS A 87 -4.75 -5.98 -2.34
N SER A 88 -5.85 -5.68 -3.03
CA SER A 88 -7.07 -5.14 -2.43
C SER A 88 -8.30 -5.66 -3.17
N ARG A 89 -9.49 -5.38 -2.63
CA ARG A 89 -10.76 -5.75 -3.24
C ARG A 89 -11.64 -4.52 -3.42
N THR A 90 -12.40 -4.48 -4.51
CA THR A 90 -13.46 -3.47 -4.68
C THR A 90 -14.59 -3.71 -3.68
N SER A 91 -15.26 -2.63 -3.25
CA SER A 91 -16.45 -2.74 -2.41
C SER A 91 -17.57 -3.50 -3.11
N PHE A 92 -18.43 -4.16 -2.33
CA PHE A 92 -19.60 -4.82 -2.85
C PHE A 92 -20.64 -3.79 -3.28
N LYS A 93 -21.12 -3.87 -4.52
CA LYS A 93 -22.33 -3.17 -4.93
C LYS A 93 -23.53 -3.93 -4.34
N VAL A 94 -24.17 -3.36 -3.33
CA VAL A 94 -25.45 -3.86 -2.83
C VAL A 94 -26.50 -3.56 -3.89
N CYS A 95 -27.06 -4.59 -4.52
CA CYS A 95 -28.21 -4.45 -5.39
C CYS A 95 -29.45 -4.67 -4.51
N PHE A 96 -30.15 -3.60 -4.15
CA PHE A 96 -31.45 -3.72 -3.51
C PHE A 96 -32.40 -4.33 -4.55
N LYS A 97 -33.00 -5.47 -4.20
CA LYS A 97 -34.08 -6.10 -4.97
C LYS A 97 -35.41 -5.57 -4.51
#